data_AF-A0A132PSD8-F1
#
_entry.id   AF-A0A132PSD8-F1
#
_cell.length_a   1.000
_cell.length_b   1.000
_cell.length_c   1.000
_cell.angle_alpha   90.00
_cell.angle_beta   90.00
_cell.angle_gamma   90.00
#
_symmetry.space_group_name_H-M   'P 1'
#
loop_
_entity.id
_entity.type
_entity.pdbx_description
1 polymer ?
#
loop_
_entity_poly.entity_id
_entity_poly.type
_entity_poly.pdbx_seq_one_letter_code
_entity_poly.pdbx_strand_id
1 'polypeptide(L)'
;MADPLELELAALGRLSVDLNRLGGSLKRTSEIPSMTATPDPAVDMPSLVAARPVSTQTIRELQGTVADRFTEVGYLVDQARTLFRDADDNRGWVIIRTGSLLPPD
;
A
#
# COMPACT_ATOMS: atom_id res chain seq x y z
N MET A 1 -3.54 -18.19 -24.32
CA MET A 1 -3.75 -18.14 -22.86
C MET A 1 -2.58 -17.36 -22.30
N ALA A 2 -2.81 -16.37 -21.43
CA ALA A 2 -1.72 -15.69 -20.73
C ALA A 2 -1.06 -16.66 -19.74
N ASP A 3 0.25 -16.55 -19.57
CA ASP A 3 0.98 -17.34 -18.56
C ASP A 3 0.41 -16.98 -17.17
N PRO A 4 0.11 -17.95 -16.29
CA PRO A 4 -0.31 -17.67 -14.92
C PRO A 4 0.60 -16.66 -14.20
N LEU A 5 1.91 -16.67 -14.45
CA LEU A 5 2.83 -15.70 -13.86
C LEU A 5 2.58 -14.27 -14.36
N GLU A 6 2.34 -14.08 -15.67
CA GLU A 6 2.02 -12.76 -16.22
C GLU A 6 0.76 -12.18 -15.60
N LEU A 7 -0.25 -13.02 -15.38
CA LEU A 7 -1.50 -12.63 -14.74
C LEU A 7 -1.27 -12.20 -13.28
N GLU A 8 -0.46 -12.95 -12.53
CA GLU A 8 -0.11 -12.62 -11.15
C GLU A 8 0.72 -11.33 -11.07
N LEU A 9 1.72 -11.14 -11.95
CA LEU A 9 2.51 -9.91 -12.02
C LEU A 9 1.65 -8.68 -12.36
N ALA A 10 0.62 -8.85 -13.19
CA ALA A 10 -0.34 -7.80 -13.49
C ALA A 10 -1.30 -7.53 -12.31
N ALA A 11 -1.66 -8.56 -11.54
CA ALA A 11 -2.44 -8.42 -10.31
C ALA A 11 -1.64 -7.68 -9.22
N LEU A 12 -0.37 -8.05 -8.99
CA LEU A 12 0.52 -7.36 -8.05
C LEU A 12 0.73 -5.90 -8.45
N GLY A 13 0.89 -5.61 -9.74
CA GLY A 13 1.01 -4.23 -10.24
C GLY A 13 -0.23 -3.39 -9.92
N ARG A 14 -1.43 -3.94 -10.10
CA ARG A 14 -2.69 -3.26 -9.72
C ARG A 14 -2.80 -3.06 -8.21
N LEU A 15 -2.47 -4.11 -7.44
CA LEU A 15 -2.51 -4.05 -5.97
C LEU A 15 -1.60 -2.96 -5.40
N SER A 16 -0.37 -2.81 -5.92
CA SER A 16 0.53 -1.74 -5.50
C SER A 16 -0.08 -0.35 -5.73
N VAL A 17 -0.69 -0.12 -6.89
CA VAL A 17 -1.35 1.15 -7.22
C VAL A 17 -2.52 1.43 -6.28
N ASP A 18 -3.36 0.42 -6.02
CA ASP A 18 -4.53 0.56 -5.14
C ASP A 18 -4.13 0.86 -3.70
N LEU A 19 -3.09 0.20 -3.18
CA LEU A 19 -2.55 0.44 -1.84
C LEU A 19 -1.99 1.86 -1.70
N ASN A 20 -1.21 2.33 -2.69
CA ASN A 20 -0.71 3.71 -2.71
C ASN A 20 -1.85 4.74 -2.75
N ARG A 21 -2.90 4.47 -3.54
CA ARG A 21 -4.07 5.35 -3.65
C ARG A 21 -4.85 5.42 -2.33
N LEU A 22 -4.98 4.29 -1.65
CA LEU A 22 -5.62 4.21 -0.34
C LEU A 22 -4.81 4.96 0.73
N GLY A 23 -3.49 4.74 0.77
CA GLY A 23 -2.57 5.48 1.63
C GLY A 23 -2.67 6.99 1.42
N GLY A 24 -2.57 7.46 0.17
CA GLY A 24 -2.71 8.88 -0.15
C GLY A 24 -4.09 9.48 0.17
N SER A 25 -5.16 8.67 0.17
CA SER A 25 -6.50 9.14 0.55
C SER A 25 -6.66 9.26 2.06
N LEU A 26 -6.13 8.31 2.83
CA LEU A 26 -6.09 8.38 4.29
C LEU A 26 -5.21 9.53 4.77
N LYS A 27 -4.05 9.75 4.14
CA LYS A 27 -3.15 10.86 4.45
C LYS A 27 -3.82 12.21 4.25
N ARG A 28 -4.45 12.42 3.10
CA ARG A 28 -5.27 13.62 2.84
C ARG A 28 -6.37 13.82 3.88
N THR A 29 -7.00 12.74 4.34
CA THR A 29 -8.05 12.83 5.38
C THR A 29 -7.48 13.26 6.73
N SER A 30 -6.29 12.79 7.09
CA SER A 30 -5.61 13.16 8.33
C SER A 30 -5.14 14.63 8.36
N GLU A 31 -4.85 15.20 7.20
CA GLU A 31 -4.35 16.58 7.03
C GLU A 31 -5.46 17.65 7.03
N ILE A 32 -6.73 17.27 6.83
CA ILE A 32 -7.84 18.23 6.85
C ILE A 32 -8.01 18.81 8.27
N PRO A 33 -7.93 20.14 8.46
CA PRO A 33 -8.16 20.75 9.76
C PRO A 33 -9.53 20.37 10.31
N SER A 34 -9.58 19.91 11.56
CA SER A 34 -10.86 19.56 12.18
C SER A 34 -11.63 20.86 12.35
N MET A 35 -12.75 21.00 11.65
CA MET A 35 -13.75 22.01 11.98
C MET A 35 -14.49 21.58 13.24
N THR A 36 -13.76 21.47 14.34
CA THR A 36 -14.37 21.26 15.66
C THR A 36 -14.87 22.61 16.16
N ALA A 37 -16.14 22.65 16.57
CA ALA A 37 -16.73 23.83 17.20
C ALA A 37 -15.84 24.33 18.35
N THR A 38 -15.68 25.63 18.51
CA THR A 38 -14.99 26.22 19.68
C THR A 38 -15.67 25.72 20.96
N PRO A 39 -14.94 25.15 21.93
CA PRO A 39 -15.57 24.59 23.11
C PRO A 39 -16.26 25.68 23.93
N ASP A 40 -17.49 25.42 24.37
CA ASP A 40 -18.24 26.28 25.28
C ASP A 40 -18.29 25.57 26.65
N PRO A 41 -17.48 26.00 27.63
CA PRO A 41 -17.41 25.35 28.94
C PRO A 41 -18.73 25.48 29.73
N ALA A 42 -19.66 26.35 29.31
CA ALA A 42 -20.96 26.50 29.94
C ALA A 42 -22.01 25.47 29.44
N VAL A 43 -21.77 24.81 28.30
CA VAL A 43 -22.75 23.94 27.63
C VAL A 43 -22.19 22.55 27.32
N ASP A 44 -20.87 22.40 27.20
CA ASP A 44 -20.24 21.14 26.81
C ASP A 44 -20.32 20.07 27.93
N MET A 45 -20.76 18.87 27.55
CA MET A 45 -20.74 17.72 28.46
C MET A 45 -19.29 17.28 28.74
N PRO A 46 -18.92 16.91 29.99
CA PRO A 46 -17.55 16.50 30.34
C PRO A 46 -17.00 15.35 29.49
N SER A 47 -17.87 14.42 29.05
CA SER A 47 -17.51 13.31 28.15
C SER A 47 -17.11 13.77 26.75
N LEU A 48 -17.76 14.83 26.22
CA LEU A 48 -17.40 15.43 24.94
C LEU A 48 -16.05 16.15 25.01
N VAL A 49 -15.79 16.85 26.12
CA VAL A 49 -14.50 17.49 26.38
C VAL A 49 -13.37 16.46 26.45
N ALA A 50 -13.60 15.33 27.14
CA ALA A 50 -12.63 14.24 27.23
C ALA A 50 -12.42 13.48 25.90
N ALA A 51 -13.44 13.36 25.06
CA ALA A 51 -13.35 12.68 23.76
C ALA A 51 -12.68 13.51 22.66
N ARG A 52 -12.67 14.84 22.78
CA ARG A 52 -12.06 15.75 21.79
C ARG A 52 -10.60 15.43 21.49
N PRO A 53 -9.68 15.34 22.48
CA PRO A 53 -8.28 15.02 22.22
C PRO A 53 -8.09 13.71 21.43
N VAL A 54 -8.90 12.69 21.73
CA VAL A 54 -8.88 11.41 21.02
C VAL A 54 -9.23 11.63 19.54
N SER A 55 -10.28 12.42 19.26
CA SER A 55 -10.71 12.69 17.88
C SER A 55 -9.80 13.64 17.10
N THR A 56 -9.25 14.66 17.76
CA THR A 56 -8.45 15.71 17.12
C THR A 56 -7.00 15.32 16.93
N GLN A 57 -6.50 14.37 17.72
CA GLN A 57 -5.10 13.99 17.71
C GLN A 57 -4.91 12.50 17.49
N THR A 58 -5.36 11.65 18.42
CA THR A 58 -5.08 10.21 18.38
C THR A 58 -5.61 9.52 17.11
N ILE A 59 -6.86 9.81 16.71
CA ILE A 59 -7.44 9.23 15.49
C ILE A 59 -6.67 9.67 14.24
N ARG A 60 -6.17 10.92 14.21
CA ARG A 60 -5.42 11.44 13.06
C ARG A 60 -4.03 10.85 12.95
N GLU A 61 -3.32 10.77 14.07
CA GLU A 61 -2.00 10.13 14.15
C GLU A 61 -2.10 8.65 13.72
N LEU A 62 -3.17 7.97 14.15
CA LEU A 62 -3.46 6.61 13.70
C LEU A 62 -3.74 6.55 12.19
N GLN A 63 -4.57 7.44 11.65
CA GLN A 63 -4.83 7.53 10.20
C GLN A 63 -3.55 7.77 9.40
N GLY A 64 -2.67 8.65 9.85
CA GLY A 64 -1.36 8.89 9.25
C GLY A 64 -0.48 7.65 9.27
N THR A 65 -0.39 6.98 10.41
CA THR A 65 0.37 5.73 10.54
C THR A 65 -0.16 4.64 9.61
N VAL A 66 -1.48 4.46 9.53
CA VAL A 66 -2.12 3.48 8.63
C VAL A 66 -1.88 3.84 7.17
N ALA A 67 -1.95 5.13 6.82
CA ALA A 67 -1.66 5.62 5.47
C ALA A 67 -0.22 5.31 5.03
N ASP A 68 0.75 5.56 5.90
CA ASP A 68 2.15 5.27 5.64
C ASP A 68 2.37 3.75 5.47
N ARG A 69 1.66 2.91 6.25
CA ARG A 69 1.72 1.45 6.08
C ARG A 69 1.14 0.97 4.75
N PHE A 70 0.04 1.55 4.28
CA PHE A 70 -0.47 1.22 2.95
C PHE A 70 0.52 1.57 1.84
N THR A 71 1.20 2.70 1.97
CA THR A 71 2.24 3.13 1.03
C THR A 71 3.43 2.16 1.04
N GLU A 72 3.92 1.80 2.23
CA GLU A 72 5.02 0.85 2.40
C GLU A 72 4.70 -0.53 1.83
N VAL A 73 3.51 -1.07 2.12
CA VAL A 73 3.10 -2.37 1.56
C VAL A 73 2.95 -2.28 0.04
N GLY A 74 2.43 -1.17 -0.48
CA GLY A 74 2.37 -0.92 -1.93
C GLY A 74 3.75 -0.95 -2.59
N TYR A 75 4.75 -0.34 -1.95
CA TYR A 75 6.15 -0.38 -2.39
C TYR A 75 6.72 -1.81 -2.38
N LEU A 76 6.55 -2.55 -1.28
CA LEU A 76 7.02 -3.93 -1.15
C LEU A 76 6.38 -4.87 -2.19
N VAL A 77 5.09 -4.66 -2.51
CA VAL A 77 4.39 -5.43 -3.55
C VAL A 77 4.98 -5.18 -4.94
N ASP A 78 5.32 -3.94 -5.28
CA ASP A 78 5.95 -3.63 -6.59
C ASP A 78 7.40 -4.12 -6.65
N GLN A 79 8.12 -4.09 -5.53
CA GLN A 79 9.44 -4.71 -5.43
C GLN A 79 9.36 -6.22 -5.66
N ALA A 80 8.43 -6.92 -4.99
CA ALA A 80 8.23 -8.36 -5.17
C ALA A 80 7.89 -8.69 -6.63
N ARG A 81 7.00 -7.92 -7.26
CA ARG A 81 6.66 -8.04 -8.68
C ARG A 81 7.88 -7.91 -9.58
N THR A 82 8.77 -6.96 -9.31
CA THR A 82 10.00 -6.78 -10.08
C THR A 82 10.93 -7.99 -9.93
N LEU A 83 11.14 -8.45 -8.69
CA LEU A 83 11.97 -9.63 -8.43
C LEU A 83 11.43 -10.90 -9.09
N PHE A 84 10.11 -11.10 -9.11
CA PHE A 84 9.51 -12.24 -9.82
C PHE A 84 9.68 -12.17 -11.33
N ARG A 85 9.59 -10.96 -11.93
CA ARG A 85 9.88 -10.77 -13.35
C ARG A 85 11.33 -11.12 -13.67
N ASP A 86 12.28 -10.60 -12.89
CA ASP A 86 13.70 -10.87 -13.07
C ASP A 86 14.01 -12.37 -12.91
N ALA A 87 13.33 -13.05 -11.98
CA ALA A 87 13.48 -14.49 -11.78
C ALA A 87 12.98 -15.31 -12.99
N ASP A 88 11.88 -14.90 -13.62
CA ASP A 88 11.36 -15.59 -14.80
C ASP A 88 12.21 -15.33 -16.06
N ASP A 89 12.70 -14.11 -16.24
CA ASP A 89 13.67 -13.80 -17.30
C ASP A 89 14.94 -14.67 -17.14
N ASN A 90 15.45 -14.79 -15.91
CA ASN A 90 16.57 -15.67 -15.60
C ASN A 90 16.26 -17.14 -15.87
N ARG A 91 15.05 -17.61 -15.54
CA ARG A 91 14.59 -18.97 -15.87
C ARG A 91 14.60 -19.20 -17.38
N GLY A 92 14.07 -18.27 -18.16
CA GLY A 92 14.08 -18.30 -19.62
C GLY A 92 15.50 -18.43 -20.18
N TRP A 93 16.44 -17.63 -19.66
CA TRP A 93 17.86 -17.71 -20.01
C TRP A 93 18.48 -19.08 -19.73
N VAL A 94 18.21 -19.66 -18.56
CA VAL A 94 18.71 -21.00 -18.19
C VAL A 94 18.18 -22.05 -19.16
N ILE A 95 16.87 -22.04 -19.46
CA ILE A 95 16.26 -23.00 -20.39
C ILE A 95 16.90 -22.92 -21.77
N ILE A 96 17.05 -21.72 -22.32
CA ILE A 96 17.68 -21.50 -23.63
C ILE A 96 19.12 -22.02 -23.62
N ARG A 97 19.89 -21.68 -22.57
CA ARG A 97 21.29 -22.10 -22.45
C ARG A 97 21.41 -23.61 -22.31
N THR A 98 20.59 -24.26 -21.49
CA THR A 98 20.61 -25.72 -21.36
C THR A 98 20.18 -26.42 -22.64
N GLY A 99 19.19 -25.89 -23.36
CA GLY A 99 18.79 -26.40 -24.67
C GLY A 99 19.93 -26.34 -25.70
N SER A 100 20.76 -25.29 -25.65
CA SER A 100 21.94 -25.15 -26.51
C SER A 100 23.11 -26.07 -26.16
N LEU A 101 23.08 -26.74 -25.00
CA LEU A 101 24.11 -27.67 -24.54
C LEU A 101 23.79 -29.14 -24.86
N LEU A 102 22.60 -29.44 -25.42
CA LEU A 102 22.26 -30.79 -25.86
C LEU A 102 23.01 -31.12 -27.17
N PRO A 103 23.62 -32.31 -27.31
CA PRO A 103 24.26 -32.72 -28.56
C PRO A 103 23.25 -32.77 -29.71
N PRO A 104 23.66 -32.51 -30.96
CA PRO A 104 22.78 -32.77 -32.10
C PRO A 104 22.51 -34.27 -32.22
N ASP A 105 21.25 -34.63 -32.49
CA ASP A 105 20.80 -36.01 -32.77
C ASP A 105 21.51 -36.61 -34.01
#